data_AF-J8FDY2-F1
#
_entry.id   AF-J8FDY2-F1
#
_cell.length_a   1.000
_cell.length_b   1.000
_cell.length_c   1.000
_cell.angle_alpha   90.00
_cell.angle_beta   90.00
_cell.angle_gamma   90.00
#
_symmetry.space_group_name_H-M   'P 1'
#
loop_
_entity.id
_entity.type
_entity.pdbx_description
1 polymer ?
#
loop_
_entity_poly.entity_id
_entity_poly.type
_entity_poly.pdbx_seq_one_letter_code
_entity_poly.pdbx_strand_id
1 'polypeptide(L)'
;MKDVVNILDGKRLGNIGDIDFDIDTGKIRTVIISKQTRMLGLFGKEVEFVIPWEQIMKIGEDVILVRVDNINSVTESIQTPTIS
;
A
#
# COMPACT_ATOMS: atom_id res chain seq x y z
N MET A 1 -13.79 0.94 2.85
CA MET A 1 -12.38 0.79 2.43
C MET A 1 -12.35 -0.20 1.28
N LYS A 2 -11.67 0.12 0.19
CA LYS A 2 -11.52 -0.81 -0.95
C LYS A 2 -10.26 -1.66 -0.75
N ASP A 3 -10.35 -2.94 -1.09
CA ASP A 3 -9.22 -3.85 -1.05
C ASP A 3 -8.38 -3.75 -2.31
N VAL A 4 -7.07 -3.77 -2.16
CA VAL A 4 -6.12 -3.78 -3.28
C VAL A 4 -5.57 -5.18 -3.47
N VAL A 5 -5.76 -5.73 -4.66
CA VAL A 5 -5.39 -7.11 -4.99
C VAL A 5 -4.49 -7.12 -6.22
N ASN A 6 -3.35 -7.80 -6.11
CA ASN A 6 -2.46 -8.02 -7.25
C ASN A 6 -3.04 -9.11 -8.16
N ILE A 7 -3.14 -8.83 -9.46
CA ILE A 7 -3.71 -9.76 -10.43
C ILE A 7 -2.75 -10.90 -10.81
N LEU A 8 -1.46 -10.75 -10.53
CA LEU A 8 -0.46 -11.75 -10.90
C LEU A 8 -0.49 -12.96 -9.97
N ASP A 9 -0.70 -12.74 -8.67
CA ASP A 9 -0.68 -13.79 -7.65
C ASP A 9 -1.96 -13.86 -6.80
N GLY A 10 -2.93 -12.97 -7.04
CA GLY A 10 -4.19 -12.91 -6.29
C GLY A 10 -4.04 -12.43 -4.85
N LYS A 11 -2.85 -11.97 -4.42
CA LYS A 11 -2.64 -11.58 -3.03
C LYS A 11 -3.26 -10.22 -2.75
N ARG A 12 -3.91 -10.12 -1.57
CA ARG A 12 -4.34 -8.85 -0.99
C ARG A 12 -3.13 -8.08 -0.47
N LEU A 13 -2.89 -6.93 -1.08
CA LEU A 13 -1.82 -6.00 -0.72
C LEU A 13 -2.21 -5.16 0.49
N GLY A 14 -3.47 -4.76 0.62
CA GLY A 14 -3.97 -3.95 1.73
C GLY A 14 -5.15 -3.11 1.30
N ASN A 15 -5.31 -1.94 1.92
CA ASN A 15 -6.27 -0.93 1.52
C ASN A 15 -5.54 0.36 1.13
N ILE A 16 -6.18 1.24 0.37
CA ILE A 16 -5.64 2.58 0.13
C ILE A 16 -5.45 3.27 1.48
N GLY A 17 -4.24 3.76 1.73
CA GLY A 17 -3.88 4.64 2.83
C GLY A 17 -3.88 6.09 2.39
N ASP A 18 -3.14 6.39 1.32
CA ASP A 18 -2.96 7.76 0.82
C ASP A 18 -2.78 7.82 -0.72
N ILE A 19 -2.85 9.03 -1.28
CA ILE A 19 -2.69 9.30 -2.72
C ILE A 19 -1.75 10.49 -2.90
N ASP A 20 -0.73 10.30 -3.73
CA ASP A 20 0.22 11.33 -4.10
C ASP A 20 -0.11 11.95 -5.46
N PHE A 21 0.04 13.27 -5.56
CA PHE A 21 -0.36 14.07 -6.70
C PHE A 21 0.83 14.83 -7.28
N ASP A 22 0.88 14.91 -8.59
CA ASP A 22 1.75 15.83 -9.30
C ASP A 22 1.19 17.25 -9.17
N ILE A 23 1.95 18.16 -8.54
CA ILE A 23 1.50 19.51 -8.18
C ILE A 23 1.29 20.40 -9.42
N ASP A 24 2.07 20.16 -10.48
CA ASP A 24 2.03 20.98 -11.69
C ASP A 24 0.83 20.61 -12.58
N THR A 25 0.47 19.32 -12.63
CA THR A 25 -0.59 18.79 -13.51
C THR A 25 -1.88 18.44 -12.79
N GLY A 26 -1.86 18.33 -11.47
CA GLY A 26 -2.98 17.86 -10.64
C GLY A 26 -3.34 16.38 -10.83
N LYS A 27 -2.49 15.61 -11.53
CA LYS A 27 -2.73 14.18 -11.79
C LYS A 27 -2.25 13.33 -10.63
N ILE A 28 -2.90 12.18 -10.43
CA ILE A 28 -2.46 11.18 -9.47
C ILE A 28 -1.16 10.55 -9.99
N ARG A 29 -0.12 10.54 -9.16
CA ARG A 29 1.18 9.93 -9.45
C ARG A 29 1.25 8.51 -8.90
N THR A 30 0.96 8.36 -7.61
CA THR A 30 1.02 7.07 -6.92
C THR A 30 -0.08 6.93 -5.89
N VAL A 31 -0.50 5.70 -5.62
CA VAL A 31 -1.40 5.33 -4.53
C VAL A 31 -0.60 4.54 -3.50
N ILE A 32 -0.68 4.96 -2.24
CA ILE A 32 -0.03 4.32 -1.11
C ILE A 32 -1.02 3.32 -0.51
N ILE A 33 -0.62 2.05 -0.44
CA ILE A 33 -1.43 0.97 0.14
C ILE A 33 -0.84 0.63 1.50
N SER A 34 -1.66 0.72 2.54
CA SER A 34 -1.25 0.38 3.91
C SER A 34 -1.71 -1.04 4.23
N LYS A 35 -0.81 -1.83 4.82
CA LYS A 35 -1.10 -3.17 5.32
C LYS A 35 -0.62 -3.30 6.76
N GLN A 36 -1.57 -3.39 7.69
CA GLN A 36 -1.23 -3.74 9.06
C GLN A 36 -1.00 -5.25 9.17
N THR A 37 0.24 -5.69 9.41
CA THR A 37 0.51 -7.10 9.72
C THR A 37 0.48 -7.29 11.24
N ARG A 38 -0.50 -8.03 11.75
CA ARG A 38 -0.52 -8.44 13.16
C ARG A 38 0.26 -9.75 13.27
N MET A 39 1.51 -9.67 13.68
CA MET A 39 2.27 -10.84 14.13
C MET A 39 1.92 -11.13 15.60
N LEU A 40 1.83 -12.42 15.95
CA LEU A 40 1.58 -12.87 17.33
C LEU A 40 2.73 -12.44 18.24
N GLY A 41 2.48 -11.46 19.09
CA GLY A 41 3.43 -10.90 20.05
C GLY A 41 3.60 -9.40 19.85
N LEU A 42 2.63 -8.60 20.32
CA LEU A 42 2.69 -7.15 20.64
C LEU A 42 3.30 -6.15 19.63
N PHE A 43 3.79 -6.58 18.46
CA PHE A 43 4.48 -5.74 17.49
C PHE A 43 3.85 -5.95 16.11
N GLY A 44 2.93 -5.05 15.74
CA GLY A 44 2.47 -4.95 14.37
C GLY A 44 3.49 -4.17 13.55
N LYS A 45 3.94 -4.72 12.40
CA LYS A 45 4.67 -3.93 11.41
C LYS A 45 3.65 -3.33 10.45
N GLU A 46 3.70 -2.03 10.28
CA GLU A 46 3.01 -1.37 9.19
C GLU A 46 3.89 -1.49 7.94
N VAL A 47 3.30 -2.01 6.87
CA VAL A 47 3.99 -2.15 5.58
C VAL A 47 3.23 -1.30 4.59
N GLU A 48 3.96 -0.41 3.93
CA GLU A 48 3.41 0.45 2.89
C GLU A 48 3.91 0.02 1.51
N PHE A 49 2.99 0.07 0.54
CA PHE A 49 3.25 -0.25 -0.86
C PHE A 49 2.97 1.01 -1.67
N VAL A 50 3.98 1.50 -2.40
CA VAL A 50 3.81 2.64 -3.31
C VAL A 50 3.50 2.08 -4.70
N ILE A 51 2.29 2.33 -5.21
CA ILE A 51 1.83 1.82 -6.49
C ILE A 51 1.63 2.99 -7.47
N PRO A 52 2.45 3.11 -8.52
CA PRO A 52 2.21 4.03 -9.63
C PRO A 52 0.80 3.91 -10.21
N TRP A 53 0.21 5.05 -10.58
CA TRP A 53 -1.14 5.09 -11.13
C TRP A 53 -1.30 4.21 -12.37
N GLU A 54 -0.25 4.07 -13.18
CA GLU A 54 -0.18 3.24 -14.38
C GLU A 54 -0.36 1.74 -14.09
N GLN A 55 -0.10 1.31 -12.85
CA GLN A 55 -0.26 -0.07 -12.43
C GLN A 55 -1.67 -0.39 -11.91
N ILE A 56 -2.56 0.61 -11.80
CA ILE A 56 -3.98 0.41 -11.49
C ILE A 56 -4.69 -0.08 -12.75
N MET A 57 -5.17 -1.33 -12.72
CA MET A 57 -5.84 -1.96 -13.86
C MET A 57 -7.34 -1.70 -13.87
N LYS A 58 -7.97 -1.70 -12.68
CA LYS A 58 -9.40 -1.48 -12.53
C LYS A 58 -9.74 -1.02 -11.12
N ILE A 59 -10.65 -0.06 -11.03
CA ILE A 59 -11.26 0.39 -9.77
C ILE A 59 -12.71 -0.10 -9.78
N GLY A 60 -12.99 -1.13 -8.98
CA GLY A 60 -14.36 -1.62 -8.74
C GLY A 60 -15.00 -0.93 -7.55
N GLU A 61 -16.20 -1.38 -7.18
CA GLU A 61 -16.92 -0.90 -5.99
C GLU A 61 -16.21 -1.29 -4.69
N ASP A 62 -15.74 -2.53 -4.59
CA ASP A 62 -15.07 -3.04 -3.38
C ASP A 62 -13.57 -3.27 -3.57
N VAL A 63 -13.14 -3.61 -4.79
CA VAL A 63 -11.79 -4.08 -5.08
C VAL A 63 -11.12 -3.22 -6.15
N ILE A 64 -9.85 -2.92 -5.92
CA ILE A 64 -8.93 -2.33 -6.89
C ILE A 64 -7.94 -3.39 -7.32
N LEU A 65 -7.87 -3.60 -8.62
CA LEU A 65 -6.96 -4.56 -9.24
C LEU A 65 -5.71 -3.84 -9.70
N VAL A 66 -4.54 -4.36 -9.31
CA VAL A 66 -3.24 -3.80 -9.66
C VAL A 66 -2.35 -4.86 -10.28
N ARG A 67 -1.40 -4.45 -11.13
CA ARG A 67 -0.39 -5.35 -11.72
C ARG A 67 1.00 -4.91 -11.28
N VAL A 68 1.56 -5.58 -10.28
CA VAL A 68 2.89 -5.30 -9.71
C VAL A 68 3.73 -6.56 -9.66
N ASP A 69 4.84 -6.60 -10.41
CA ASP A 69 5.74 -7.75 -10.49
C ASP A 69 6.71 -7.82 -9.29
N ASN A 70 7.33 -6.68 -8.94
CA ASN A 70 8.20 -6.54 -7.78
C ASN A 70 7.69 -5.40 -6.90
N ILE A 71 7.23 -5.76 -5.71
CA ILE A 71 6.75 -4.79 -4.75
C ILE A 71 7.93 -4.27 -3.93
N ASN A 72 8.27 -3.00 -4.11
CA ASN A 72 9.12 -2.29 -3.17
C ASN A 72 8.26 -1.97 -1.93
N SER A 73 8.47 -2.71 -0.84
CA SER A 73 7.83 -2.40 0.43
C SER A 73 8.72 -1.43 1.21
N VAL A 74 8.16 -0.28 1.57
CA VAL A 74 8.80 0.61 2.53
C VAL A 74 8.37 0.11 3.90
N THR A 75 9.34 -0.39 4.67
CA THR A 75 9.10 -0.72 6.09
C THR A 75 9.63 0.44 6.90
N GLU A 76 8.75 1.30 7.40
CA GLU A 76 9.16 2.21 8.47
C GLU A 76 9.38 1.38 9.73
N SER A 77 10.64 1.22 10.14
CA SER A 77 10.95 0.74 11.48
C SER A 77 10.57 1.85 12.45
N ILE A 78 9.49 1.68 13.20
CA ILE A 78 9.21 2.52 14.37
C ILE A 78 10.35 2.29 15.37
N GLN A 79 11.38 3.15 15.36
CA GLN A 79 12.32 3.31 16.47
C GLN A 79 11.59 4.11 17.55
N THR A 80 10.94 3.45 18.50
CA THR A 80 10.51 4.13 19.73
C THR A 80 11.69 4.15 20.70
N PRO A 81 12.03 5.30 21.31
CA PRO A 81 13.18 5.42 22.19
C PRO A 81 13.03 4.47 23.38
N THR A 82 14.11 3.78 23.72
CA THR A 82 14.24 3.12 25.02
C THR A 82 14.04 4.18 26.10
N ILE A 83 13.00 4.05 26.90
CA ILE A 83 12.89 4.78 28.16
C ILE A 83 12.69 3.76 29.28
N SER A 84 13.79 3.62 30.05
CA SER A 84 13.96 2.96 31.35
C SER A 84 13.84 1.44 31.41
#